data_AF-A0AAN4U1V8-F1
#
_entry.id   AF-A0AAN4U1V8-F1
#
_cell.length_a   1.000
_cell.length_b   1.000
_cell.length_c   1.000
_cell.angle_alpha   90.00
_cell.angle_beta   90.00
_cell.angle_gamma   90.00
#
_symmetry.space_group_name_H-M   'P 1'
#
loop_
_entity.id
_entity.type
_entity.pdbx_description
1 polymer ?
#
loop_
_entity_poly.entity_id
_entity_poly.type
_entity_poly.pdbx_seq_one_letter_code
_entity_poly.pdbx_strand_id
1 'polypeptide(L)'
;MEAKPLEIVDPDICIYTQDGRKLDKLGLAADECCYILPPGVQVICLKREERDSVTSEDGVVLPETIPVRVILSESDAVTEIDMVNAGNTASTSKPTEVMHWIDPGHTLFLARQSPDHVAMISLRLTVSEPSAKSDPVEDVQEQDDQREI
;
A
#
# COMPACT_ATOMS: atom_id res chain seq x y z
N MET A 1 -2.16 28.96 9.85
CA MET A 1 -1.72 27.66 10.39
C MET A 1 -1.12 26.90 9.22
N GLU A 2 0.19 26.72 9.19
CA GLU A 2 0.80 25.78 8.23
C GLU A 2 0.46 24.37 8.71
N ALA A 3 -0.17 23.56 7.86
CA ALA A 3 -0.35 22.14 8.13
C ALA A 3 1.04 21.52 8.20
N LYS A 4 1.37 20.85 9.31
CA LYS A 4 2.59 20.03 9.36
C LYS A 4 2.47 18.95 8.29
N PRO A 5 3.50 18.72 7.45
CA PRO A 5 3.51 17.60 6.53
C PRO A 5 3.28 16.31 7.33
N LEU A 6 2.41 15.43 6.82
CA LEU A 6 2.27 14.09 7.37
C LEU A 6 3.60 13.37 7.16
N GLU A 7 4.20 12.89 8.25
CA GLU A 7 5.46 12.16 8.21
C GLU A 7 5.20 10.74 7.73
N ILE A 8 5.92 10.31 6.69
CA ILE A 8 5.86 8.94 6.19
C ILE A 8 6.71 8.07 7.09
N VAL A 9 6.06 7.12 7.75
CA VAL A 9 6.71 6.10 8.55
C VAL A 9 6.94 4.88 7.67
N ASP A 10 8.05 4.18 7.90
CA ASP A 10 8.35 2.91 7.22
C ASP A 10 7.17 1.92 7.39
N PRO A 11 6.49 1.53 6.30
CA PRO A 11 5.32 0.66 6.35
C PRO A 11 5.68 -0.83 6.52
N ASP A 12 6.95 -1.18 6.74
CA ASP A 12 7.47 -2.56 6.86
C ASP A 12 7.07 -3.45 5.68
N ILE A 13 7.01 -2.86 4.49
CA ILE A 13 6.78 -3.59 3.26
C ILE A 13 8.07 -4.31 2.89
N CYS A 14 7.95 -5.61 2.67
CA CYS A 14 9.00 -6.50 2.24
C CYS A 14 8.70 -7.01 0.84
N ILE A 15 9.72 -7.07 0.00
CA ILE A 15 9.63 -7.67 -1.34
C ILE A 15 10.28 -9.04 -1.31
N TYR A 16 9.56 -10.04 -1.79
CA TYR A 16 10.04 -11.41 -1.97
C TYR A 16 10.12 -11.72 -3.45
N THR A 17 11.14 -12.46 -3.87
CA THR A 17 11.28 -12.96 -5.24
C THR A 17 10.43 -14.21 -5.46
N GLN A 18 10.32 -14.63 -6.72
CA GLN A 18 9.59 -15.85 -7.14
C GLN A 18 10.06 -17.15 -6.47
N ASP A 19 11.32 -17.23 -6.03
CA ASP A 19 11.90 -18.34 -5.27
C ASP A 19 11.76 -18.17 -3.74
N GLY A 20 11.07 -17.11 -3.29
CA GLY A 20 10.77 -16.86 -1.88
C GLY A 20 11.87 -16.11 -1.11
N ARG A 21 12.94 -15.66 -1.78
CA ARG A 21 14.00 -14.87 -1.14
C ARG A 21 13.50 -13.45 -0.85
N LYS A 22 13.66 -12.99 0.39
CA LYS A 22 13.44 -11.59 0.78
C LYS A 22 14.54 -10.71 0.17
N LEU A 23 14.15 -9.60 -0.47
CA LEU A 23 15.08 -8.60 -0.97
C LEU A 23 15.54 -7.67 0.15
N ASP A 24 16.80 -7.25 0.07
CA ASP A 24 17.38 -6.31 1.02
C ASP A 24 16.83 -4.90 0.75
N LYS A 25 16.24 -4.30 1.78
CA LYS A 25 15.80 -2.91 1.74
C LYS A 25 17.02 -2.00 1.91
N LEU A 26 17.23 -1.11 0.95
CA LEU A 26 18.33 -0.15 0.99
C LEU A 26 18.04 1.02 1.92
N GLY A 27 16.78 1.45 1.97
CA GLY A 27 16.33 2.56 2.80
C GLY A 27 14.96 3.08 2.41
N LEU A 28 14.54 4.10 3.14
CA LEU A 28 13.36 4.93 2.89
C LEU A 28 13.84 6.37 2.70
N ALA A 29 13.47 7.01 1.60
CA ALA A 29 13.75 8.41 1.34
C ALA A 29 12.45 9.13 0.96
N ALA A 30 12.03 10.09 1.78
CA ALA A 30 10.74 10.77 1.66
C ALA A 30 9.58 9.76 1.55
N ASP A 31 9.07 9.55 0.34
CA ASP A 31 7.96 8.66 0.02
C ASP A 31 8.37 7.46 -0.85
N GLU A 32 9.65 7.08 -0.85
CA GLU A 32 10.16 5.95 -1.63
C GLU A 32 10.97 4.95 -0.82
N CYS A 33 10.61 3.66 -0.92
CA CYS A 33 11.36 2.53 -0.38
C CYS A 33 12.12 1.81 -1.49
N CYS A 34 13.44 1.70 -1.38
CA CYS A 34 14.28 1.14 -2.44
C CYS A 34 14.83 -0.26 -2.10
N TYR A 35 14.91 -1.13 -3.11
CA TYR A 35 15.38 -2.52 -3.04
C TYR A 35 16.27 -2.83 -4.25
N ILE A 36 17.24 -3.72 -4.07
CA ILE A 36 18.02 -4.27 -5.19
C ILE A 36 17.35 -5.53 -5.72
N LEU A 37 17.13 -5.56 -7.03
CA LEU A 37 16.61 -6.71 -7.75
C LEU A 37 17.76 -7.47 -8.44
N PRO A 38 18.04 -8.72 -8.05
CA PRO A 38 19.03 -9.55 -8.72
C PRO A 38 18.67 -9.85 -10.19
N PRO A 39 19.66 -10.23 -11.02
CA PRO A 39 19.42 -10.79 -12.34
C PRO A 39 18.46 -11.99 -12.30
N GLY A 40 17.69 -12.17 -13.37
CA GLY A 40 16.81 -13.33 -13.57
C GLY A 40 15.50 -13.31 -12.76
N VAL A 41 15.33 -12.38 -11.82
CA VAL A 41 14.06 -12.21 -11.11
C VAL A 41 13.05 -11.51 -12.01
N GLN A 42 11.93 -12.18 -12.27
CA GLN A 42 10.85 -11.67 -13.13
C GLN A 42 9.55 -11.46 -12.37
N VAL A 43 9.36 -12.19 -11.28
CA VAL A 43 8.18 -12.07 -10.42
C VAL A 43 8.62 -11.72 -9.01
N ILE A 44 7.91 -10.78 -8.40
CA ILE A 44 8.05 -10.41 -7.00
C ILE A 44 6.72 -10.48 -6.27
N CYS A 45 6.74 -10.57 -4.95
CA CYS A 45 5.58 -10.52 -4.08
C CYS A 45 5.83 -9.46 -3.02
N LEU A 46 4.87 -8.57 -2.80
CA LEU A 46 4.94 -7.58 -1.74
C LEU A 46 4.15 -8.10 -0.54
N LYS A 47 4.73 -8.01 0.66
CA LYS A 47 4.08 -8.38 1.91
C LYS A 47 4.40 -7.35 2.97
N ARG A 48 3.43 -7.01 3.81
CA ARG A 48 3.70 -6.27 5.05
C ARG A 48 4.12 -7.28 6.12
N GLU A 49 5.23 -7.03 6.80
CA GLU A 49 5.53 -7.78 8.03
C GLU A 49 4.58 -7.29 9.14
N GLU A 50 3.93 -8.22 9.84
CA GLU A 50 3.03 -7.87 10.95
C GLU A 50 3.80 -7.07 12.00
N ARG A 51 3.53 -5.76 12.08
CA ARG A 51 3.70 -5.03 13.33
C ARG A 51 2.49 -5.35 14.19
N ASP A 52 2.73 -5.64 15.46
CA ASP A 52 1.72 -5.47 16.49
C ASP A 52 1.14 -4.07 16.29
N SER A 53 -0.16 -4.00 15.96
CA SER A 53 -0.88 -2.80 15.55
C SER A 53 -0.40 -1.59 16.36
N VAL A 54 0.07 -0.55 15.68
CA VAL A 54 0.46 0.71 16.32
C VAL A 54 -0.82 1.45 16.74
N THR A 55 -1.53 0.91 17.72
CA THR A 55 -2.38 1.71 18.60
C THR A 55 -1.43 2.62 19.35
N SER A 56 -1.45 3.91 19.02
CA SER A 56 -0.92 4.92 19.95
C SER A 56 -1.55 4.69 21.33
N GLU A 57 -0.85 5.02 22.42
CA GLU A 57 -1.37 4.88 23.80
C GLU A 57 -2.74 5.56 23.99
N ASP A 58 -3.10 6.49 23.10
CA ASP A 58 -4.34 7.25 23.10
C ASP A 58 -5.47 6.65 22.20
N GLY A 59 -5.26 5.48 21.60
CA GLY A 59 -6.28 4.82 20.75
C GLY A 59 -6.54 5.54 19.41
N VAL A 60 -5.66 6.46 19.00
CA VAL A 60 -5.72 7.16 17.71
C VAL A 60 -5.17 6.25 16.63
N VAL A 61 -5.98 5.96 15.61
CA VAL A 61 -5.58 5.26 14.39
C VAL A 61 -4.66 6.20 13.61
N LEU A 62 -3.38 5.84 13.53
CA LEU A 62 -2.43 6.60 12.72
C LEU A 62 -2.74 6.42 11.23
N PRO A 63 -2.48 7.46 10.41
CA PRO A 63 -2.59 7.34 8.96
C PRO A 63 -1.73 6.19 8.44
N GLU A 64 -2.32 5.30 7.64
CA GLU A 64 -1.62 4.14 7.10
C GLU A 64 -0.76 4.56 5.91
N THR A 65 0.49 4.09 5.86
CA THR A 65 1.36 4.27 4.68
C THR A 65 1.18 3.10 3.72
N ILE A 66 0.77 3.39 2.49
CA ILE A 66 0.44 2.40 1.46
C ILE A 66 1.28 2.61 0.20
N PRO A 67 1.66 1.55 -0.52
CA PRO A 67 2.35 1.69 -1.79
C PRO A 67 1.36 2.04 -2.91
N VAL A 68 1.75 2.98 -3.76
CA VAL A 68 0.92 3.48 -4.88
C VAL A 68 1.53 3.21 -6.24
N ARG A 69 2.84 2.94 -6.30
CA ARG A 69 3.54 2.67 -7.56
C ARG A 69 4.81 1.87 -7.33
N VAL A 70 5.15 1.01 -8.28
CA VAL A 70 6.45 0.34 -8.40
C VAL A 70 7.21 1.00 -9.53
N ILE A 71 8.45 1.40 -9.26
CA ILE A 71 9.36 1.94 -10.25
C ILE A 71 10.50 0.94 -10.40
N LEU A 72 10.59 0.30 -11.55
CA LEU A 72 11.67 -0.59 -11.92
C LEU A 72 12.70 0.20 -12.74
N SER A 73 13.87 0.42 -12.15
CA SER A 73 15.00 1.08 -12.82
C SER A 73 16.02 0.03 -13.27
N GLU A 74 16.12 -0.17 -14.57
CA GLU A 74 17.09 -1.03 -15.23
C GLU A 74 18.19 -0.17 -15.88
N SER A 75 19.25 -0.80 -16.40
CA SER A 75 20.37 -0.10 -17.02
C SER A 75 20.00 0.73 -18.24
N ASP A 76 18.94 0.34 -18.94
CA ASP A 76 18.52 0.85 -20.24
C ASP A 76 17.06 1.33 -20.27
N ALA A 77 16.31 1.13 -19.18
CA ALA A 77 14.90 1.51 -19.09
C ALA A 77 14.47 1.83 -17.66
N VAL A 78 13.45 2.68 -17.55
CA VAL A 78 12.70 2.89 -16.31
C VAL A 78 11.23 2.57 -16.60
N THR A 79 10.66 1.62 -15.85
CA THR A 79 9.27 1.20 -15.98
C THR A 79 8.51 1.55 -14.72
N GLU A 80 7.37 2.22 -14.88
CA GLU A 80 6.46 2.56 -13.78
C GLU A 80 5.21 1.69 -13.84
N ILE A 81 4.83 1.11 -12.71
CA ILE A 81 3.69 0.23 -12.58
C ILE A 81 2.80 0.80 -11.47
N ASP A 82 1.67 1.37 -11.84
CA ASP A 82 0.70 1.92 -10.89
C ASP A 82 0.04 0.80 -10.07
N MET A 83 -0.11 1.05 -8.76
CA MET A 83 -0.91 0.23 -7.87
C MET A 83 -2.29 0.89 -7.73
N VAL A 84 -3.35 0.13 -8.05
CA VAL A 84 -4.72 0.64 -8.38
C VAL A 84 -5.44 1.41 -7.26
N ASN A 85 -4.82 1.62 -6.09
CA ASN A 85 -5.42 2.39 -4.99
C ASN A 85 -5.11 3.90 -4.99
N ALA A 86 -4.36 4.43 -5.96
CA ALA A 86 -4.19 5.88 -6.10
C ALA A 86 -5.35 6.53 -6.90
N GLY A 87 -6.52 6.61 -6.27
CA GLY A 87 -7.64 7.50 -6.61
C GLY A 87 -8.01 7.65 -8.09
N ASN A 88 -8.84 6.75 -8.62
CA ASN A 88 -9.46 6.94 -9.93
C ASN A 88 -10.99 7.05 -9.81
N THR A 89 -11.48 8.27 -9.56
CA THR A 89 -12.83 8.67 -10.00
C THR A 89 -12.79 8.92 -11.50
N ALA A 90 -13.58 8.15 -12.25
CA ALA A 90 -13.84 8.25 -13.68
C ALA A 90 -12.78 7.65 -14.64
N SER A 91 -12.94 6.35 -14.93
CA SER A 91 -12.76 5.90 -16.31
C SER A 91 -13.72 4.74 -16.61
N THR A 92 -14.77 5.06 -17.35
CA THR A 92 -15.77 4.12 -17.87
C THR A 92 -15.20 3.37 -19.07
N SER A 93 -14.58 2.23 -18.82
CA SER A 93 -14.47 1.14 -19.80
C SER A 93 -14.13 -0.15 -19.07
N LYS A 94 -15.16 -0.97 -18.85
CA LYS A 94 -15.14 -2.36 -18.33
C LYS A 94 -13.85 -2.78 -17.60
N PRO A 95 -13.82 -2.77 -16.27
CA PRO A 95 -12.74 -3.40 -15.54
C PRO A 95 -12.99 -4.91 -15.52
N THR A 96 -12.27 -5.62 -16.38
CA THR A 96 -11.97 -7.03 -16.18
C THR A 96 -11.22 -7.13 -14.85
N GLU A 97 -11.80 -7.87 -13.91
CA GLU A 97 -11.22 -8.30 -12.62
C GLU A 97 -10.58 -7.21 -11.76
N VAL A 98 -11.36 -6.83 -10.76
CA VAL A 98 -11.00 -5.92 -9.69
C VAL A 98 -9.82 -6.51 -8.90
N MET A 99 -8.60 -6.09 -9.20
CA MET A 99 -7.46 -6.29 -8.30
C MET A 99 -7.57 -5.26 -7.17
N HIS A 100 -8.32 -5.64 -6.14
CA HIS A 100 -8.22 -5.01 -4.83
C HIS A 100 -6.76 -5.07 -4.36
N TRP A 101 -6.41 -4.15 -3.47
CA TRP A 101 -5.24 -4.13 -2.57
C TRP A 101 -4.37 -5.39 -2.65
N ILE A 102 -3.04 -5.24 -2.69
CA ILE A 102 -2.12 -6.37 -2.53
C ILE A 102 -2.40 -7.04 -1.17
N ASP A 103 -3.37 -7.96 -1.14
CA ASP A 103 -3.48 -9.01 -0.16
C ASP A 103 -2.09 -9.63 -0.01
N PRO A 104 -1.69 -9.99 1.21
CA PRO A 104 -0.51 -10.80 1.43
C PRO A 104 -0.51 -12.01 0.47
N GLY A 105 0.38 -12.01 -0.53
CA GLY A 105 0.46 -13.08 -1.52
C GLY A 105 0.24 -12.70 -2.99
N HIS A 106 -0.18 -11.48 -3.32
CA HIS A 106 -0.24 -11.08 -4.74
C HIS A 106 1.16 -10.89 -5.32
N THR A 107 1.34 -11.43 -6.52
CA THR A 107 2.61 -11.45 -7.25
C THR A 107 2.56 -10.46 -8.40
N LEU A 108 3.64 -9.71 -8.59
CA LEU A 108 3.82 -8.76 -9.68
C LEU A 108 4.85 -9.30 -10.67
N PHE A 109 4.45 -9.41 -11.94
CA PHE A 109 5.36 -9.71 -13.05
C PHE A 109 5.98 -8.41 -13.59
N LEU A 110 7.31 -8.34 -13.64
CA LEU A 110 8.07 -7.12 -13.87
C LEU A 110 8.31 -6.79 -15.35
N ALA A 111 8.10 -7.74 -16.27
CA ALA A 111 8.31 -7.58 -17.71
C ALA A 111 9.64 -6.87 -18.07
N ARG A 112 10.74 -7.35 -17.48
CA ARG A 112 12.05 -6.71 -17.52
C ARG A 112 12.61 -6.57 -18.94
N GLN A 113 13.18 -5.42 -19.23
CA GLN A 113 13.91 -5.13 -20.47
C GLN A 113 15.34 -5.67 -20.43
N SER A 114 15.97 -5.65 -19.25
CA SER A 114 17.35 -6.10 -19.02
C SER A 114 17.41 -7.17 -17.93
N PRO A 115 16.82 -8.36 -18.15
CA PRO A 115 16.68 -9.38 -17.11
C PRO A 115 18.01 -9.93 -16.59
N ASP A 116 19.08 -9.88 -17.38
CA ASP A 116 20.40 -10.40 -17.01
C ASP A 116 21.23 -9.41 -16.17
N HIS A 117 20.74 -8.19 -15.97
CA HIS A 117 21.41 -7.16 -15.18
C HIS A 117 20.79 -7.01 -13.79
N VAL A 118 21.54 -6.42 -12.85
CA VAL A 118 20.97 -5.94 -11.59
C VAL A 118 20.08 -4.74 -11.90
N ALA A 119 18.91 -4.66 -11.25
CA ALA A 119 18.01 -3.53 -11.32
C ALA A 119 17.69 -3.00 -9.92
N MET A 120 17.10 -1.81 -9.86
CA MET A 120 16.57 -1.24 -8.63
C MET A 120 15.06 -1.22 -8.69
N ILE A 121 14.41 -1.59 -7.60
CA ILE A 121 12.97 -1.41 -7.41
C ILE A 121 12.76 -0.33 -6.37
N SER A 122 12.00 0.69 -6.71
CA SER A 122 11.50 1.69 -5.76
C SER A 122 9.99 1.55 -5.61
N LEU A 123 9.51 1.52 -4.38
CA LEU A 123 8.09 1.58 -4.05
C LEU A 123 7.75 3.01 -3.68
N ARG A 124 6.93 3.68 -4.50
CA ARG A 124 6.35 4.98 -4.15
C ARG A 124 5.23 4.75 -3.15
N LEU A 125 5.22 5.54 -2.09
CA LEU A 125 4.30 5.45 -0.97
C LEU A 125 3.41 6.68 -0.91
N THR A 126 2.24 6.54 -0.30
CA THR A 126 1.41 7.65 0.12
C THR A 126 0.85 7.38 1.51
N VAL A 127 0.39 8.43 2.18
CA VAL A 127 -0.34 8.34 3.44
C VAL A 127 -1.82 8.32 3.12
N SER A 128 -2.52 7.23 3.46
CA SER A 128 -3.98 7.19 3.40
C SER A 128 -4.56 7.97 4.57
N GLU A 129 -5.59 8.78 4.31
CA GLU A 129 -6.33 9.48 5.36
C GLU A 129 -6.94 8.45 6.33
N PRO A 130 -6.92 8.72 7.65
CA PRO A 130 -7.59 7.86 8.61
C PRO A 130 -9.07 7.82 8.24
N SER A 131 -9.58 6.62 7.94
CA SER A 131 -11.00 6.41 7.70
C SER A 131 -11.76 6.90 8.92
N ALA A 132 -12.44 8.04 8.80
CA ALA A 132 -13.33 8.52 9.85
C ALA A 132 -14.32 7.39 10.10
N LYS A 133 -14.35 6.87 11.34
CA LYS A 133 -15.41 5.97 11.78
C LYS A 133 -16.74 6.62 11.36
N SER A 134 -17.47 5.97 10.45
CA SER A 134 -18.86 6.31 10.24
C SER A 134 -19.53 6.31 11.61
N ASP A 135 -20.08 7.45 12.01
CA ASP A 135 -20.79 7.58 13.27
C ASP A 135 -21.80 6.43 13.40
N PRO A 136 -21.89 5.77 14.58
CA PRO A 136 -22.94 4.79 14.79
C PRO A 136 -24.26 5.54 14.62
N VAL A 137 -25.06 5.09 13.65
CA VAL A 137 -26.44 5.55 13.49
C VAL A 137 -27.10 5.35 14.84
N GLU A 138 -27.45 6.44 15.53
CA GLU A 138 -28.18 6.37 16.80
C GLU A 138 -29.45 5.56 16.55
N ASP A 139 -29.51 4.41 17.19
CA ASP A 139 -30.68 3.55 17.30
C ASP A 139 -31.76 4.38 18.01
N VAL A 140 -32.70 4.94 17.25
CA VAL A 140 -33.88 5.59 17.83
C VAL A 140 -34.78 4.49 18.38
N GLN A 141 -34.45 4.04 19.60
CA GLN A 141 -35.39 3.37 20.47
C GLN A 141 -36.40 4.40 20.98
N GLU A 142 -37.55 4.52 20.32
CA GLU A 142 -38.77 5.00 20.99
C GLU A 142 -39.54 3.79 21.53
N GLN A 143 -39.21 3.38 22.75
CA GLN A 143 -40.09 2.62 23.63
C GLN A 143 -40.26 3.39 24.94
N ASP A 144 -41.49 3.82 25.21
CA ASP A 144 -42.20 3.75 26.49
C ASP A 144 -43.37 4.74 26.45
N ASP A 145 -44.52 4.56 27.09
CA ASP A 145 -45.27 3.40 27.56
C ASP A 145 -46.64 4.01 28.01
N GLN A 146 -47.67 3.19 28.00
CA GLN A 146 -49.00 3.28 28.65
C GLN A 146 -49.40 4.54 29.47
N ARG A 147 -50.64 5.05 29.26
CA ARG A 147 -51.79 4.92 30.22
C ARG A 147 -53.07 5.67 29.78
N GLU A 148 -54.11 4.89 29.53
CA GLU A 148 -55.47 4.94 30.14
C GLU A 148 -56.17 6.31 30.36
N ILE A 149 -57.21 6.60 29.57
CA ILE A 149 -58.61 6.83 30.02
C ILE A 149 -59.60 6.57 28.88
#